data_AF-A0A8S3BB01-F1
#
_entry.id   AF-A0A8S3BB01-F1
#
_cell.length_a   1.000
_cell.length_b   1.000
_cell.length_c   1.000
_cell.angle_alpha   90.00
_cell.angle_beta   90.00
_cell.angle_gamma   90.00
#
_symmetry.space_group_name_H-M   'P 1'
#
loop_
_entity.id
_entity.type
_entity.pdbx_description
1 polymer ?
#
loop_
_entity_poly.entity_id
_entity_poly.type
_entity_poly.pdbx_seq_one_letter_code
_entity_poly.pdbx_strand_id
1 'polypeptide(L)' 'IYQSAQLRQVKIEFIQLTDKENYTYQIRFGDNDVAEGYGKAKRIAKQLAAEALLQKLDTVVVLLPPP' A
#
# COMPACT_ATOMS: atom_id res chain seq x y z
N ILE A 1 -0.98 -8.98 -1.49
CA ILE A 1 -1.99 -7.88 -1.50
C ILE A 1 -3.34 -8.30 -2.09
N TYR A 2 -3.41 -8.80 -3.33
CA TYR A 2 -4.70 -9.17 -3.95
C TYR A 2 -5.49 -10.24 -3.17
N GLN A 3 -4.83 -11.29 -2.67
CA GLN A 3 -5.47 -12.32 -1.85
C GLN A 3 -6.05 -11.74 -0.55
N SER A 4 -5.29 -10.87 0.12
CA SER A 4 -5.73 -10.18 1.35
C SER A 4 -6.94 -9.29 1.10
N ALA A 5 -7.01 -8.61 -0.05
CA ALA A 5 -8.16 -7.78 -0.42
C ALA A 5 -9.43 -8.59 -0.64
N GLN A 6 -9.30 -9.74 -1.29
CA GLN A 6 -10.42 -10.64 -1.55
C GLN A 6 -10.99 -11.22 -0.26
N LEU A 7 -10.12 -11.60 0.69
CA LEU A 7 -10.52 -12.08 2.02
C LEU A 7 -11.25 -11.01 2.83
N ARG A 8 -10.79 -9.75 2.77
CA ARG A 8 -11.38 -8.62 3.49
C ARG A 8 -12.53 -7.94 2.74
N GLN A 9 -12.87 -8.42 1.53
CA GLN A 9 -13.85 -7.81 0.61
C GLN A 9 -13.60 -6.31 0.36
N VAL A 10 -12.34 -5.91 0.30
CA VAL A 10 -11.96 -4.50 0.11
C VAL A 10 -11.47 -4.24 -1.31
N LYS A 11 -11.72 -3.02 -1.80
CA LYS A 11 -11.22 -2.55 -3.10
C LYS A 11 -9.76 -2.12 -2.98
N ILE A 12 -8.93 -2.49 -3.95
CA ILE A 12 -7.59 -1.94 -4.10
C ILE A 12 -7.64 -0.87 -5.18
N GLU A 13 -7.19 0.34 -4.87
CA GLU A 13 -7.05 1.42 -5.84
C GLU A 13 -5.61 1.90 -5.92
N PHE A 14 -5.10 2.01 -7.15
CA PHE A 14 -3.77 2.53 -7.43
C PHE A 14 -3.89 3.94 -7.99
N ILE A 15 -3.42 4.91 -7.24
CA ILE A 15 -3.46 6.33 -7.59
C ILE A 15 -2.02 6.75 -7.89
N GLN A 16 -1.77 7.16 -9.13
CA GLN A 16 -0.46 7.70 -9.52
C GLN A 16 -0.49 9.22 -9.37
N LEU A 17 0.27 9.71 -8.40
CA LEU A 17 0.50 11.12 -8.14
C LEU A 17 1.85 11.47 -8.76
N THR A 18 1.89 11.77 -10.06
CA THR A 18 3.14 12.17 -10.71
C THR A 18 3.40 13.63 -10.43
N ASP A 19 4.53 13.92 -9.80
CA ASP A 19 5.08 15.26 -9.67
C ASP A 19 6.19 15.46 -10.72
N LYS A 20 6.45 16.70 -11.13
CA LYS A 20 7.34 17.02 -12.28
C LYS A 20 8.73 16.39 -12.21
N GLU A 21 9.21 16.07 -11.01
CA GLU A 21 10.53 15.47 -10.80
C GLU A 21 10.48 14.09 -10.10
N ASN A 22 9.35 13.71 -9.51
CA ASN A 22 9.21 12.49 -8.71
C ASN A 22 7.91 11.74 -9.01
N TYR A 23 7.98 10.42 -9.01
CA TYR A 23 6.79 9.58 -9.07
C TYR A 23 6.33 9.26 -7.66
N THR A 24 5.11 9.67 -7.34
CA THR A 24 4.42 9.20 -6.14
C THR A 24 3.34 8.22 -6.56
N TYR A 25 3.28 7.09 -5.89
CA TYR A 25 2.20 6.12 -6.05
C TYR A 25 1.53 5.93 -4.70
N GLN A 26 0.22 6.09 -4.68
CA GLN A 26 -0.61 5.80 -3.53
C GLN A 26 -1.42 4.54 -3.83
N ILE A 27 -1.44 3.61 -2.88
CA ILE A 27 -2.28 2.43 -2.92
C ILE A 27 -3.27 2.54 -1.77
N ARG A 28 -4.56 2.53 -2.11
CA ARG A 28 -5.65 2.41 -1.14
C ARG A 28 -6.14 0.98 -1.11
N PHE A 29 -6.39 0.47 0.07
CA PHE A 29 -6.85 -0.87 0.36
C PHE A 29 -8.05 -0.74 1.31
N GLY A 30 -9.24 -0.78 0.74
CA GLY A 30 -10.47 -0.45 1.46
C GLY A 30 -10.51 0.99 1.94
N ASP A 31 -11.21 1.23 3.05
CA ASP A 31 -11.42 2.57 3.61
C ASP A 31 -10.34 3.02 4.60
N ASN A 32 -9.62 2.09 5.23
CA ASN A 32 -8.72 2.40 6.35
C ASN A 32 -7.23 2.25 6.01
N ASP A 33 -6.87 1.41 5.04
CA ASP A 33 -5.47 1.12 4.74
C ASP A 33 -5.02 1.91 3.49
N VAL A 34 -4.26 2.97 3.72
CA VAL A 34 -3.62 3.75 2.64
C VAL A 34 -2.11 3.73 2.83
N ALA A 35 -1.39 3.52 1.73
CA ALA A 35 0.06 3.55 1.68
C ALA A 35 0.55 4.34 0.47
N GLU A 36 1.69 5.00 0.62
CA GLU A 36 2.28 5.84 -0.40
C GLU A 36 3.75 5.47 -0.58
N GLY A 37 4.22 5.53 -1.82
CA GLY A 37 5.59 5.25 -2.22
C GLY A 37 6.10 6.33 -3.14
N TYR A 38 7.28 6.84 -2.80
CA TYR A 38 7.94 7.94 -3.50
C TYR A 38 9.18 7.41 -4.20
N GLY A 39 9.37 7.73 -5.48
CA GLY A 39 10.55 7.27 -6.21
C GLY A 39 10.85 8.08 -7.46
N LYS A 40 12.12 8.09 -7.85
CA LYS A 40 12.59 8.72 -9.10
C LYS A 40 12.13 7.99 -10.37
N ALA A 41 11.54 6.80 -10.21
CA ALA A 41 11.00 6.00 -11.30
C ALA A 41 9.67 5.36 -10.90
N LYS A 42 8.74 5.21 -11.87
CA LYS A 42 7.42 4.57 -11.67
C LYS A 42 7.51 3.22 -10.98
N ARG A 43 8.49 2.40 -11.36
CA ARG A 43 8.71 1.06 -10.78
C ARG A 43 9.07 1.14 -9.29
N ILE A 44 9.98 2.04 -8.92
CA ILE A 44 10.43 2.22 -7.53
C ILE A 44 9.28 2.74 -6.67
N ALA A 45 8.57 3.75 -7.14
CA ALA A 45 7.43 4.32 -6.43
C ALA A 45 6.32 3.28 -6.20
N LYS A 46 5.97 2.47 -7.21
CA LYS A 46 5.03 1.35 -7.06
C LYS A 46 5.50 0.32 -6.05
N GLN A 47 6.77 -0.08 -6.12
CA GLN A 47 7.34 -1.07 -5.24
C GLN A 47 7.27 -0.61 -3.79
N LEU A 48 7.72 0.63 -3.52
CA LEU A 48 7.69 1.22 -2.18
C LEU A 48 6.25 1.36 -1.65
N ALA A 49 5.30 1.76 -2.49
CA ALA A 49 3.90 1.86 -2.09
C ALA A 49 3.31 0.48 -1.73
N ALA A 50 3.69 -0.55 -2.49
CA ALA A 50 3.26 -1.93 -2.23
C ALA A 50 3.89 -2.52 -0.96
N GLU A 51 5.18 -2.28 -0.74
CA GLU A 51 5.87 -2.68 0.49
C GLU A 51 5.28 -1.97 1.71
N ALA A 52 5.09 -0.65 1.66
CA ALA A 52 4.47 0.11 2.75
C ALA A 52 3.05 -0.38 3.08
N LEU A 53 2.26 -0.75 2.05
CA LEU A 53 0.94 -1.33 2.26
C LEU A 53 1.02 -2.72 2.90
N LEU A 54 1.91 -3.57 2.41
CA LEU A 54 2.11 -4.91 2.97
C LEU A 54 2.52 -4.83 4.44
N GLN A 55 3.43 -3.91 4.80
CA GLN A 55 3.81 -3.69 6.20
C GLN A 55 2.64 -3.25 7.06
N LYS A 56 1.76 -2.34 6.58
CA LYS A 56 0.54 -1.96 7.30
C LYS A 56 -0.41 -3.15 7.48
N LEU A 57 -0.62 -3.93 6.43
CA LEU A 57 -1.49 -5.11 6.47
C LEU A 57 -0.96 -6.21 7.40
N ASP A 58 0.36 -6.39 7.43
CA ASP A 58 1.05 -7.38 8.28
C ASP A 58 1.10 -6.95 9.75
N THR A 59 1.31 -5.66 10.02
CA THR A 59 1.28 -5.11 11.39
C THR A 59 -0.10 -5.29 12.03
N VAL A 60 -1.18 -5.22 11.25
CA VAL A 60 -2.54 -5.55 11.72
C VAL A 60 -2.67 -7.04 12.10
N VAL A 61 -1.87 -7.94 11.51
CA VAL A 61 -1.85 -9.37 11.87
C VAL A 61 -1.00 -9.63 13.11
N VAL A 62 0.01 -8.80 13.39
CA VAL A 62 1.00 -9.04 14.47
C VAL A 62 0.64 -8.39 15.81
N LEU A 63 -0.31 -7.44 15.86
CA LEU A 63 -0.71 -6.75 17.11
C LEU A 63 -1.69 -7.53 18.02
N LEU A 64 -1.64 -8.87 18.02
CA LEU A 64 -2.15 -9.63 19.16
C LEU A 64 -1.03 -9.70 20.22
N PRO A 65 -1.20 -9.12 21.42
CA PRO A 65 -0.21 -9.29 22.47
C PRO A 65 -0.16 -10.78 22.87
N PRO A 66 1.03 -11.36 23.13
CA PRO A 66 1.11 -12.68 23.75
C PRO A 66 0.51 -12.63 25.18
N PRO A 67 -0.05 -13.77 25.66
CA PRO A 67 -0.83 -13.88 26.89
C PRO A 67 -0.07 -13.58 28.18
#